data_AF-A0A1J5GGX9-F1
#
_entry.id   AF-A0A1J5GGX9-F1
#
_cell.length_a   1.000
_cell.length_b   1.000
_cell.length_c   1.000
_cell.angle_alpha   90.00
_cell.angle_beta   90.00
_cell.angle_gamma   90.00
#
_symmetry.space_group_name_H-M   'P 1'
#
loop_
_entity.id
_entity.type
_entity.pdbx_description
1 polymer ?
#
loop_
_entity_poly.entity_id
_entity_poly.type
_entity_poly.pdbx_seq_one_letter_code
_entity_poly.pdbx_strand_id
1 'polypeptide(L)'
;MQTTQLGLTKTYNRFHDPNDTAIDIQQLRDRHIQMDYAVMKAYQVRDFAKQNPLLDLNHDFHQTKQGLRFTISETARRDILDRLLALNHQRYAEEVKAGLHDKSKGKKKKEKVVQVNKDQYELEM
;
A
#
# COMPACT_ATOMS: atom_id res chain seq x y z
N MET A 1 -15.19 17.82 -11.36
CA MET A 1 -15.14 16.67 -12.30
C MET A 1 -16.49 16.42 -13.02
N GLN A 2 -17.31 17.43 -13.31
CA GLN A 2 -18.57 17.28 -14.08
C GLN A 2 -18.49 17.84 -15.50
N THR A 3 -17.38 18.51 -15.85
CA THR A 3 -17.29 19.33 -17.06
C THR A 3 -16.92 18.56 -18.33
N THR A 4 -16.30 17.38 -18.20
CA THR A 4 -15.68 16.69 -19.36
C THR A 4 -16.20 15.27 -19.64
N GLN A 5 -17.09 14.70 -18.79
CA GLN A 5 -17.62 13.33 -18.94
C GLN A 5 -16.52 12.26 -19.21
N LEU A 6 -15.33 12.46 -18.66
CA LEU A 6 -14.20 11.54 -18.82
C LEU A 6 -14.20 10.50 -17.69
N GLY A 7 -13.93 9.24 -18.06
CA GLY A 7 -13.64 8.18 -17.09
C GLY A 7 -12.25 8.33 -16.47
N LEU A 8 -12.02 7.64 -15.34
CA LEU A 8 -10.78 7.74 -14.54
C LEU A 8 -9.51 7.51 -15.36
N THR A 9 -9.49 6.51 -16.24
CA THR A 9 -8.31 6.22 -17.08
C THR A 9 -7.93 7.41 -17.96
N LYS A 10 -8.91 8.06 -18.61
CA LYS A 10 -8.65 9.22 -19.47
C LYS A 10 -8.15 10.41 -18.65
N THR A 11 -8.74 10.63 -17.48
CA THR A 11 -8.30 11.67 -16.55
C THR A 11 -6.88 11.44 -16.06
N TYR A 12 -6.50 10.19 -15.73
CA TYR A 12 -5.15 9.86 -15.30
C TYR A 12 -4.11 9.96 -16.42
N ASN A 13 -4.50 9.66 -17.67
CA ASN A 13 -3.62 9.91 -18.81
C ASN A 13 -3.30 11.41 -18.95
N ARG A 14 -4.33 12.27 -18.88
CA ARG A 14 -4.15 13.73 -18.86
C ARG A 14 -3.29 14.21 -17.70
N PHE A 15 -3.53 13.66 -16.51
CA PHE A 15 -2.74 13.98 -15.32
C PHE A 15 -1.24 13.72 -15.51
N HIS A 16 -0.87 12.66 -16.24
CA HIS A 16 0.52 12.33 -16.52
C HIS A 16 1.08 12.92 -17.82
N ASP A 17 0.30 13.67 -18.60
CA ASP A 17 0.77 14.33 -19.82
C ASP A 17 1.40 15.71 -19.49
N PRO A 18 2.71 15.91 -19.70
CA PRO A 18 3.36 17.20 -19.44
C PRO A 18 2.84 18.35 -20.29
N ASN A 19 2.21 18.07 -21.43
CA ASN A 19 1.68 19.09 -22.32
C ASN A 19 0.25 19.52 -21.95
N ASP A 20 -0.44 18.76 -21.08
CA ASP A 20 -1.77 19.15 -20.59
C ASP A 20 -1.63 20.24 -19.52
N THR A 21 -1.91 21.47 -19.96
CA THR A 21 -1.86 22.70 -19.17
C THR A 21 -3.24 23.18 -18.73
N ALA A 22 -4.28 22.36 -18.92
CA ALA A 22 -5.63 22.71 -18.51
C ALA A 22 -5.70 22.97 -17.00
N ILE A 23 -6.44 24.01 -16.61
CA ILE A 23 -6.53 24.47 -15.21
C ILE A 23 -7.01 23.35 -14.28
N ASP A 24 -7.95 22.52 -14.73
CA ASP A 24 -8.48 21.40 -13.95
C ASP A 24 -7.42 20.34 -13.63
N ILE A 25 -6.52 20.05 -14.58
CA ILE A 25 -5.41 19.11 -14.42
C ILE A 25 -4.30 19.69 -13.55
N GLN A 26 -3.96 20.97 -13.71
CA GLN A 26 -2.98 21.62 -12.84
C GLN A 26 -3.45 21.65 -11.39
N GLN A 27 -4.71 22.01 -11.15
CA GLN A 27 -5.31 21.94 -9.81
C GLN A 27 -5.32 20.51 -9.24
N LEU A 28 -5.52 19.51 -10.10
CA LEU A 28 -5.44 18.11 -9.67
C LEU A 28 -4.01 17.74 -9.25
N ARG A 29 -2.98 18.15 -10.00
CA ARG A 29 -1.57 17.97 -9.64
C ARG A 29 -1.24 18.64 -8.31
N ASP A 30 -1.64 19.89 -8.13
CA ASP A 30 -1.43 20.62 -6.87
C ASP A 30 -2.07 19.93 -5.67
N ARG A 31 -3.29 19.42 -5.85
CA ARG A 31 -4.01 18.65 -4.82
C ARG A 31 -3.29 17.36 -4.46
N HIS A 32 -2.73 16.66 -5.46
CA HIS A 32 -1.92 15.46 -5.23
C HIS A 32 -0.63 15.79 -4.46
N ILE A 33 0.07 16.88 -4.81
CA ILE A 33 1.25 17.35 -4.08
C ILE A 33 0.90 17.60 -2.61
N GLN A 34 -0.16 18.38 -2.35
CA GLN A 34 -0.61 18.69 -0.99
C GLN A 34 -0.97 17.44 -0.20
N MET A 35 -1.65 16.49 -0.83
CA MET A 35 -1.99 15.21 -0.23
C MET A 35 -0.74 14.43 0.17
N ASP A 36 0.23 14.29 -0.72
CA ASP A 36 1.46 13.54 -0.45
C ASP A 36 2.26 14.17 0.70
N TYR A 37 2.38 15.51 0.74
CA TYR A 37 2.99 16.22 1.87
C TYR A 37 2.21 16.01 3.19
N ALA A 38 0.88 16.01 3.14
CA ALA A 38 0.06 15.77 4.32
C ALA A 38 0.23 14.33 4.85
N VAL A 39 0.27 13.33 3.96
CA VAL A 39 0.53 11.93 4.34
C VAL A 39 1.93 11.80 4.95
N MET A 40 2.95 12.34 4.27
CA MET A 40 4.32 12.32 4.76
C MET A 40 4.42 12.96 6.16
N LYS A 41 3.74 14.09 6.38
CA LYS A 41 3.70 14.75 7.69
C LYS A 41 2.99 13.89 8.73
N ALA A 42 1.87 13.26 8.40
CA ALA A 42 1.13 12.39 9.32
C ALA A 42 1.96 11.20 9.80
N TYR A 43 2.76 10.60 8.92
CA TYR A 43 3.68 9.52 9.28
C TYR A 43 4.90 10.03 10.08
N GLN A 44 5.43 11.22 9.76
CA GLN A 44 6.57 11.80 10.50
C GLN A 44 6.20 12.30 11.90
N VAL A 45 5.01 12.89 12.07
CA VAL A 45 4.50 13.37 13.37
C VAL A 45 4.28 12.22 14.34
N ARG A 46 4.01 11.01 13.83
CA ARG A 46 3.82 9.84 14.68
C ARG A 46 5.12 9.25 15.22
N ASP A 47 6.23 9.33 14.48
CA ASP A 47 7.40 8.54 14.84
C ASP A 47 8.72 9.32 15.00
N PHE A 48 9.02 10.40 14.25
CA PHE A 48 10.41 10.94 14.23
C PHE A 48 10.57 12.44 13.92
N ALA A 49 9.68 13.31 14.42
CA ALA A 49 9.78 14.76 14.19
C ALA A 49 11.05 15.45 14.77
N LYS A 50 11.87 14.76 15.56
CA LYS A 50 13.02 15.37 16.26
C LYS A 50 14.34 15.33 15.49
N GLN A 51 14.47 14.53 14.43
CA GLN A 51 15.78 14.27 13.80
C GLN A 51 15.80 14.28 12.28
N ASN A 52 14.64 14.27 11.60
CA ASN A 52 14.59 14.25 10.15
C ASN A 52 13.85 15.47 9.62
N PRO A 53 14.51 16.35 8.84
CA PRO A 53 13.80 17.42 8.15
C PRO A 53 12.77 16.84 7.18
N LEU A 54 11.75 17.65 6.89
CA LEU A 54 10.71 17.33 5.92
C LEU A 54 11.39 16.99 4.59
N LEU A 55 11.16 15.77 4.09
CA LEU A 55 11.72 15.32 2.84
C LEU A 55 11.10 16.13 1.70
N ASP A 56 11.93 16.69 0.83
CA ASP A 56 11.45 17.33 -0.39
C ASP A 56 11.07 16.25 -1.41
N LEU A 57 9.79 16.20 -1.75
CA LEU A 57 9.23 15.17 -2.63
C LEU A 57 9.57 15.41 -4.11
N ASN A 58 9.98 16.62 -4.49
CA ASN A 58 10.37 16.98 -5.85
C ASN A 58 9.40 16.43 -6.91
N HIS A 59 8.12 16.79 -6.78
CA HIS A 59 7.09 16.38 -7.73
C HIS A 59 7.38 16.97 -9.11
N ASP A 60 7.53 16.09 -10.09
CA ASP A 60 7.73 16.45 -11.49
C ASP A 60 7.39 15.24 -12.37
N PHE A 61 7.60 15.36 -13.67
CA PHE A 61 7.51 14.29 -14.64
C PHE A 61 8.77 13.43 -14.58
N HIS A 62 8.67 12.29 -13.90
CA HIS A 62 9.76 11.33 -13.77
C HIS A 62 9.52 10.09 -14.63
N GLN A 63 10.61 9.53 -15.15
CA GLN A 63 10.55 8.28 -15.91
C GLN A 63 10.24 7.11 -14.97
N THR A 64 9.24 6.31 -15.33
CA THR A 64 8.88 5.07 -14.62
C THR A 64 8.86 3.89 -15.58
N LYS A 65 8.71 2.66 -15.04
CA LYS A 65 8.49 1.45 -15.86
C LYS A 65 7.25 1.54 -16.75
N GLN A 66 6.30 2.43 -16.41
CA GLN A 66 5.05 2.63 -17.13
C GLN A 66 5.08 3.91 -18.00
N GLY A 67 6.28 4.43 -18.30
CA GLY A 67 6.48 5.67 -19.04
C GLY A 67 6.66 6.90 -18.14
N LEU A 68 6.62 8.08 -18.75
CA LEU A 68 6.72 9.36 -18.06
C LEU A 68 5.46 9.60 -17.22
N ARG A 69 5.63 9.87 -15.93
CA ARG A 69 4.51 10.13 -15.01
C ARG A 69 4.82 11.30 -14.10
N PHE A 70 3.82 12.16 -13.90
CA PHE A 70 3.81 13.11 -12.80
C PHE A 70 3.81 12.35 -11.45
N THR A 71 4.93 12.41 -10.72
CA THR A 71 5.16 11.67 -9.46
C THR A 71 6.28 12.33 -8.66
N ILE A 72 6.66 11.75 -7.53
CA ILE A 72 7.82 12.16 -6.72
C ILE A 72 9.13 11.69 -7.35
N SER A 73 10.23 12.36 -7.01
CA SER A 73 11.55 11.94 -7.49
C SER A 73 11.90 10.51 -7.02
N GLU A 74 12.77 9.84 -7.79
CA GLU A 74 13.23 8.50 -7.43
C GLU A 74 13.99 8.48 -6.10
N THR A 75 14.73 9.55 -5.79
CA THR A 75 15.42 9.70 -4.50
C THR A 75 14.42 9.81 -3.36
N ALA A 76 13.41 10.70 -3.48
CA ALA A 76 12.38 10.84 -2.47
C ALA A 76 11.58 9.54 -2.27
N ARG A 77 11.30 8.80 -3.35
CA ARG A 77 10.64 7.50 -3.28
C ARG A 77 11.44 6.49 -2.45
N ARG A 78 12.75 6.39 -2.66
CA ARG A 78 13.63 5.49 -1.91
C ARG A 78 13.68 5.87 -0.43
N ASP A 79 13.87 7.15 -0.13
CA ASP A 79 13.92 7.64 1.25
C ASP A 79 12.62 7.36 2.01
N ILE A 80 11.46 7.50 1.34
CA ILE A 80 10.16 7.13 1.93
C ILE A 80 10.09 5.63 2.21
N LEU A 81 10.52 4.78 1.26
CA LEU A 81 10.50 3.34 1.43
C LEU A 81 11.40 2.89 2.60
N ASP A 82 12.59 3.46 2.72
CA ASP A 82 13.50 3.16 3.82
C ASP A 82 12.92 3.56 5.18
N ARG A 83 12.30 4.75 5.26
CA ARG A 83 11.59 5.21 6.47
C ARG A 83 10.41 4.29 6.83
N LEU A 84 9.61 3.88 5.85
CA LEU A 84 8.48 2.97 6.06
C LEU A 84 8.94 1.57 6.47
N LEU A 85 10.06 1.09 5.92
CA LEU A 85 10.66 -0.19 6.29
C LEU A 85 11.12 -0.18 7.75
N ALA A 86 11.85 0.87 8.17
CA ALA A 86 12.27 1.04 9.56
C ALA A 86 11.06 1.08 10.51
N LEU A 87 10.01 1.82 10.15
CA LEU A 87 8.78 1.88 10.93
C LEU A 87 8.08 0.53 11.04
N ASN A 88 8.02 -0.24 9.95
CA ASN A 88 7.46 -1.60 9.98
C ASN A 88 8.23 -2.50 10.94
N HIS A 89 9.56 -2.46 10.95
CA HIS A 89 10.36 -3.24 11.89
C HIS A 89 10.11 -2.85 13.35
N GLN A 90 9.98 -1.54 13.64
CA GLN A 90 9.65 -1.07 14.98
C GLN A 90 8.28 -1.58 15.43
N ARG A 91 7.24 -1.37 14.62
CA ARG A 91 5.87 -1.82 14.94
C ARG A 91 5.77 -3.33 15.10
N TYR A 92 6.47 -4.08 14.24
CA TYR A 92 6.56 -5.53 14.39
C TYR A 92 7.16 -5.93 15.74
N ALA A 93 8.25 -5.29 16.17
CA ALA A 93 8.85 -5.57 17.47
C ALA A 93 7.90 -5.20 18.64
N GLU A 94 7.13 -4.12 18.51
CA GLU A 94 6.10 -3.74 19.48
C GLU A 94 4.94 -4.75 19.52
N GLU A 95 4.46 -5.22 18.37
CA GLU A 95 3.42 -6.25 18.26
C GLU A 95 3.85 -7.59 18.85
N VAL A 96 5.10 -8.01 18.60
CA VAL A 96 5.70 -9.21 19.19
C VAL A 96 5.80 -9.06 20.71
N LYS A 97 6.27 -7.91 21.23
CA LYS A 97 6.31 -7.62 22.67
C LYS A 97 4.92 -7.62 23.30
N ALA A 98 3.90 -7.13 22.59
CA ALA A 98 2.51 -7.14 23.03
C ALA A 98 1.86 -8.54 22.97
N GLY A 99 2.57 -9.57 22.49
CA GLY A 99 2.04 -10.94 22.37
C GLY A 99 0.94 -11.07 21.31
N LEU A 100 0.77 -10.07 20.44
CA LEU A 100 -0.26 -10.05 19.40
C LEU A 100 0.16 -10.81 18.13
N HIS A 101 1.44 -11.19 18.04
CA HIS A 101 2.04 -11.81 16.86
C HIS A 101 1.85 -13.34 16.77
N ASP A 102 1.32 -14.00 17.81
CA ASP A 102 1.06 -15.45 17.78
C ASP A 102 -0.43 -15.75 17.62
N LYS A 103 -0.92 -15.71 16.37
CA LYS A 103 -2.25 -16.25 15.99
C LYS A 103 -2.15 -17.57 15.24
N SER A 104 -1.12 -18.39 15.50
CA SER A 104 -1.18 -19.81 15.18
C SER A 104 -1.82 -20.59 16.33
N LYS A 105 -3.15 -20.43 16.50
CA LYS A 105 -3.93 -21.38 17.29
C LYS A 105 -3.71 -22.78 16.71
N GLY A 106 -3.15 -23.67 17.53
CA GLY A 106 -2.79 -25.03 17.15
C GLY A 106 -3.89 -25.75 16.36
N LYS A 107 -3.57 -26.13 15.12
CA LYS A 107 -4.26 -27.25 14.47
C LYS A 107 -3.81 -28.51 15.22
N LYS A 108 -4.58 -28.94 16.22
CA LYS A 108 -4.50 -30.30 16.76
C LYS A 108 -4.51 -31.28 15.58
N LYS A 109 -3.45 -32.08 15.43
CA LYS A 109 -3.43 -33.25 14.53
C LYS A 109 -4.64 -34.11 14.90
N LYS A 110 -5.62 -34.25 14.01
CA LYS A 110 -6.62 -35.31 14.12
C LYS A 110 -5.91 -36.62 13.76
N GLU A 111 -5.68 -37.47 14.75
CA GLU A 111 -5.29 -38.86 14.53
C GLU A 111 -6.37 -39.56 13.70
N LYS A 112 -5.94 -40.30 12.68
CA LYS A 112 -6.81 -41.11 11.82
C LYS A 112 -7.31 -42.30 12.62
N VAL A 113 -8.61 -42.37 12.88
CA VAL A 113 -9.26 -43.64 13.24
C VAL A 113 -9.80 -44.23 11.94
N VAL A 114 -9.15 -45.29 11.46
CA VAL A 114 -9.63 -46.12 10.35
C VAL A 114 -10.65 -47.08 10.95
N GLN A 115 -11.93 -46.90 10.66
CA GLN A 115 -12.95 -47.93 10.90
C GLN A 115 -13.11 -48.76 9.63
N VAL A 116 -12.45 -49.91 9.63
CA VAL A 116 -12.85 -51.03 8.77
C VAL A 116 -14.11 -51.60 9.41
N ASN A 117 -15.24 -51.63 8.69
CA ASN A 117 -16.37 -52.45 9.10
C ASN A 117 -16.63 -53.52 8.05
N LYS A 118 -16.33 -54.74 8.47
CA LYS A 118 -16.52 -55.99 7.74
C LYS A 118 -17.93 -56.48 8.05
N ASP A 119 -18.66 -56.70 6.98
CA ASP A 119 -19.73 -57.69 6.84
C ASP A 119 -21.08 -57.47 7.53
N GLN A 120 -22.11 -57.92 6.80
CA GLN A 120 -23.48 -58.28 7.21
C GLN A 120 -24.46 -57.09 7.18
N TYR A 121 -25.43 -57.05 6.27
CA TYR A 121 -26.45 -58.07 6.04
C TYR A 121 -26.73 -58.34 4.55
N GLU A 122 -26.52 -59.59 4.13
CA GLU A 122 -27.36 -60.25 3.12
C GLU A 122 -28.76 -60.46 3.71
N LEU A 123 -29.81 -60.20 2.93
CA LEU A 123 -31.09 -60.91 3.04
C LEU A 123 -31.85 -60.83 1.70
N GLU A 124 -31.63 -61.86 0.89
CA GLU A 124 -32.62 -62.63 0.14
C GLU A 124 -33.81 -61.89 -0.53
N MET A 125 -33.64 -61.54 -1.82
CA MET A 125 -34.34 -62.14 -2.98
C MET A 125 -33.74 -61.61 -4.29
#